data_AF-A0A0A9WXB3-F1
#
_entry.id   AF-A0A0A9WXB3-F1
#
_cell.length_a   1.000
_cell.length_b   1.000
_cell.length_c   1.000
_cell.angle_alpha   90.00
_cell.angle_beta   90.00
_cell.angle_gamma   90.00
#
_symmetry.space_group_name_H-M   'P 1'
#
loop_
_entity.id
_entity.type
_entity.pdbx_description
1 polymer ?
#
loop_
_entity_poly.entity_id
_entity_poly.type
_entity_poly.pdbx_seq_one_letter_code
_entity_poly.pdbx_strand_id
1 'polypeptide(L)'
;PSSTWNRYVSYNLADPTFWKPAPVDFLLGCDLFPEVITGGVIRINDHLPTLFSSVFGQIVMGRLLSSPTDAPIQSFFARDSEPDLRSELCKFWELEEPSNCPTQDPEDIACEEHFKTTHYRLPSGRYVVRLPFKDMNHSLPHSFQLALKRFTNLEAKLIRNPPLMEQYNTFMQEYLDLEHMSYTDNLSHYVIPHHSITKEDRSVVKLRVVFDA
;
A
#
# COMPACT_ATOMS: atom_id res chain seq x y z
N PRO A 1 -43.75 4.37 10.16
CA PRO A 1 -42.98 3.43 9.29
C PRO A 1 -43.75 2.12 8.94
N SER A 2 -45.09 2.16 8.75
CA SER A 2 -45.90 0.94 8.98
C SER A 2 -47.07 0.68 8.02
N SER A 3 -47.14 1.30 6.84
CA SER A 3 -48.20 0.97 5.85
C SER A 3 -47.74 0.89 4.39
N THR A 4 -46.56 1.40 4.05
CA THR A 4 -46.10 1.47 2.66
C THR A 4 -45.76 0.10 2.09
N TRP A 5 -45.08 -0.76 2.85
CA TRP A 5 -44.67 -2.09 2.39
C TRP A 5 -45.86 -3.05 2.21
N ASN A 6 -46.99 -2.85 2.92
CA ASN A 6 -48.22 -3.63 2.73
C ASN A 6 -48.71 -3.61 1.27
N ARG A 7 -48.43 -2.53 0.52
CA ARG A 7 -48.76 -2.42 -0.90
C ARG A 7 -47.95 -3.34 -1.80
N TYR A 8 -46.85 -3.88 -1.30
CA TYR A 8 -45.93 -4.76 -2.02
C TYR A 8 -46.11 -6.23 -1.64
N VAL A 9 -46.66 -6.54 -0.47
CA VAL A 9 -46.86 -7.91 0.04
C VAL A 9 -47.77 -8.76 -0.85
N SER A 10 -48.64 -8.14 -1.65
CA SER A 10 -49.49 -8.85 -2.61
C SER A 10 -48.75 -9.37 -3.84
N TYR A 11 -47.51 -8.93 -4.06
CA TYR A 11 -46.69 -9.34 -5.20
C TYR A 11 -45.74 -10.47 -4.82
N ASN A 12 -45.32 -11.27 -5.81
CA ASN A 12 -44.31 -12.30 -5.62
C ASN A 12 -42.91 -11.65 -5.55
N LEU A 13 -42.49 -11.22 -4.36
CA LEU A 13 -41.23 -10.51 -4.13
C LEU A 13 -40.03 -11.46 -4.07
N ALA A 14 -38.87 -11.01 -4.57
CA ALA A 14 -37.60 -11.73 -4.42
C ALA A 14 -37.14 -11.78 -2.95
N ASP A 15 -37.43 -10.72 -2.20
CA ASP A 15 -37.29 -10.66 -0.74
C ASP A 15 -38.65 -10.33 -0.11
N PRO A 16 -39.39 -11.34 0.40
CA PRO A 16 -40.67 -11.15 1.05
C PRO A 16 -40.62 -10.28 2.30
N THR A 17 -39.43 -10.03 2.84
CA THR A 17 -39.19 -9.29 4.07
C THR A 17 -38.24 -8.11 3.87
N PHE A 18 -38.15 -7.53 2.66
CA PHE A 18 -37.19 -6.48 2.29
C PHE A 18 -37.13 -5.24 3.22
N TRP A 19 -38.15 -5.02 4.04
CA TRP A 19 -38.19 -3.94 5.04
C TRP A 19 -37.58 -4.32 6.40
N LYS A 20 -37.15 -5.57 6.58
CA LYS A 20 -36.47 -6.07 7.78
C LYS A 20 -34.98 -6.24 7.44
N PRO A 21 -34.07 -5.61 8.20
CA PRO A 21 -32.63 -5.84 8.02
C PRO A 21 -32.27 -7.31 8.22
N ALA A 22 -31.46 -7.86 7.31
CA ALA A 22 -30.93 -9.22 7.35
C ALA A 22 -29.47 -9.24 6.85
N PRO A 23 -28.65 -10.23 7.24
CA PRO A 23 -27.30 -10.38 6.68
C PRO A 23 -27.36 -10.63 5.17
N VAL A 24 -26.32 -10.21 4.45
CA VAL A 24 -26.17 -10.49 3.01
C VAL A 24 -25.63 -11.90 2.85
N ASP A 25 -26.34 -12.75 2.09
CA ASP A 25 -25.94 -14.14 1.86
C ASP A 25 -24.87 -14.26 0.76
N PHE A 26 -25.04 -13.54 -0.36
CA PHE A 26 -24.11 -13.53 -1.48
C PHE A 26 -24.24 -12.25 -2.32
N LEU A 27 -23.16 -11.88 -3.03
CA LEU A 27 -23.11 -10.76 -3.98
C LEU A 27 -23.11 -11.30 -5.41
N LEU A 28 -23.94 -10.73 -6.26
CA LEU A 28 -24.00 -11.06 -7.68
C LEU A 28 -23.20 -10.04 -8.49
N GLY A 29 -22.33 -10.52 -9.37
CA GLY A 29 -21.59 -9.68 -10.31
C GLY A 29 -22.51 -9.07 -11.39
N CYS A 30 -22.07 -7.97 -11.99
CA CYS A 30 -22.80 -7.29 -13.07
C CYS A 30 -22.89 -8.12 -14.36
N ASP A 31 -22.00 -9.10 -14.53
CA ASP A 31 -22.00 -10.07 -15.61
C ASP A 31 -23.25 -10.96 -15.62
N LEU A 32 -23.84 -11.24 -14.45
CA LEU A 32 -25.09 -12.01 -14.31
C LEU A 32 -26.36 -11.16 -14.47
N PHE A 33 -26.23 -9.83 -14.55
CA PHE A 33 -27.37 -8.93 -14.70
C PHE A 33 -28.34 -9.31 -15.85
N PRO A 34 -27.89 -9.60 -17.09
CA PRO A 34 -28.79 -9.95 -18.18
C PRO A 34 -29.50 -11.30 -17.99
N GLU A 35 -28.98 -12.18 -17.13
CA GLU A 35 -29.59 -13.48 -16.83
C GLU A 35 -30.60 -13.38 -15.69
N VAL A 36 -30.35 -12.47 -14.74
CA VAL A 36 -31.17 -12.30 -13.53
C VAL A 36 -32.39 -11.41 -13.77
N ILE A 37 -32.25 -10.32 -14.53
CA ILE A 37 -33.32 -9.35 -14.76
C ILE A 37 -34.14 -9.73 -16.00
N THR A 38 -35.45 -9.95 -15.82
CA THR A 38 -36.35 -10.39 -16.90
C THR A 38 -37.10 -9.22 -17.57
N GLY A 39 -36.85 -7.99 -17.13
CA GLY A 39 -37.28 -6.75 -17.81
C GLY A 39 -38.73 -6.30 -17.55
N GLY A 40 -39.55 -7.09 -16.85
CA GLY A 40 -40.89 -6.66 -16.45
C GLY A 40 -40.85 -5.53 -15.41
N VAL A 41 -41.68 -4.50 -15.58
CA VAL A 41 -41.72 -3.33 -14.68
C VAL A 41 -43.16 -3.08 -14.24
N ILE A 42 -43.41 -3.09 -12.93
CA ILE A 42 -44.72 -2.78 -12.35
C ILE A 42 -44.60 -1.51 -11.51
N ARG A 43 -45.22 -0.43 -12.01
CA ARG A 43 -45.29 0.84 -11.29
C ARG A 43 -46.54 0.88 -10.42
N ILE A 44 -46.35 0.95 -9.10
CA ILE A 44 -47.46 1.05 -8.15
C ILE A 44 -47.96 2.50 -8.05
N ASN A 45 -47.05 3.47 -7.99
CA ASN A 45 -47.32 4.91 -7.91
C ASN A 45 -46.05 5.71 -8.27
N ASP A 46 -46.17 6.90 -8.85
CA ASP A 46 -45.04 7.78 -9.19
C ASP A 46 -44.20 8.23 -7.98
N HIS A 47 -44.76 8.16 -6.78
CA HIS A 47 -44.11 8.53 -5.51
C HIS A 47 -43.55 7.33 -4.74
N LEU A 48 -43.70 6.11 -5.27
CA LEU A 48 -43.29 4.88 -4.61
C LEU A 48 -42.27 4.11 -5.47
N PRO A 49 -41.39 3.31 -4.83
CA PRO A 49 -40.51 2.40 -5.53
C PRO A 49 -41.27 1.48 -6.50
N THR A 50 -40.63 1.19 -7.63
CA THR A 50 -41.15 0.35 -8.71
C THR A 50 -40.73 -1.10 -8.48
N LEU A 51 -41.50 -2.05 -8.97
CA LEU A 51 -41.14 -3.47 -8.97
C LEU A 51 -40.50 -3.85 -10.30
N PHE A 52 -39.34 -4.50 -10.23
CA PHE A 52 -38.64 -5.07 -11.37
C PHE A 52 -38.67 -6.59 -11.30
N SER A 53 -39.10 -7.23 -12.39
CA SER A 53 -39.11 -8.68 -12.49
C SER A 53 -37.67 -9.21 -12.59
N SER A 54 -37.38 -10.19 -11.74
CA SER A 54 -36.17 -11.02 -11.83
C SER A 54 -36.55 -12.49 -11.80
N VAL A 55 -35.59 -13.37 -12.07
CA VAL A 55 -35.74 -14.83 -11.92
C VAL A 55 -36.08 -15.26 -10.49
N PHE A 56 -35.76 -14.44 -9.48
CA PHE A 56 -36.03 -14.71 -8.07
C PHE A 56 -37.38 -14.17 -7.60
N GLY A 57 -38.07 -13.37 -8.42
CA GLY A 57 -39.27 -12.63 -8.04
C GLY A 57 -39.12 -11.13 -8.31
N GLN A 58 -40.08 -10.35 -7.84
CA GLN A 58 -40.13 -8.91 -8.01
C GLN A 58 -39.18 -8.21 -7.01
N ILE A 59 -38.27 -7.40 -7.53
CA ILE A 59 -37.32 -6.60 -6.76
C ILE A 59 -37.89 -5.19 -6.60
N VAL A 60 -37.88 -4.65 -5.38
CA VAL A 60 -38.32 -3.29 -5.10
C VAL A 60 -37.17 -2.32 -5.37
N MET A 61 -37.30 -1.45 -6.36
CA MET A 61 -36.25 -0.51 -6.78
C MET A 61 -36.84 0.86 -7.16
N GLY A 62 -36.20 1.94 -6.71
CA GLY A 62 -36.58 3.30 -7.07
C GLY A 62 -36.70 4.23 -5.87
N ARG A 63 -37.07 5.49 -6.16
CA ARG A 63 -37.14 6.54 -5.15
C ARG A 63 -38.44 6.45 -4.35
N LEU A 64 -38.33 6.55 -3.03
CA LEU A 64 -39.46 6.81 -2.15
C LEU A 64 -39.55 8.32 -1.89
N LEU A 65 -40.62 8.96 -2.39
CA LEU A 65 -40.87 10.38 -2.16
C LEU A 65 -41.71 10.54 -0.88
N SER A 66 -41.05 10.56 0.28
CA SER A 66 -41.68 10.90 1.56
C SER A 66 -41.41 12.36 1.95
N SER A 67 -42.44 13.06 2.44
CA SER A 67 -42.31 14.35 3.17
C SER A 67 -41.23 14.23 4.25
N PRO A 68 -40.43 15.28 4.53
CA PRO A 68 -39.38 15.21 5.54
C PRO A 68 -40.01 14.93 6.90
N THR A 69 -39.89 13.69 7.35
CA THR A 69 -40.13 13.30 8.74
C THR A 69 -38.77 13.12 9.39
N ASP A 70 -38.57 13.74 10.55
CA ASP A 70 -37.37 13.76 11.41
C ASP A 70 -36.85 12.38 11.90
N ALA A 71 -37.26 11.28 11.27
CA ALA A 71 -36.73 9.96 11.57
C ALA A 71 -35.53 9.66 10.66
N PRO A 72 -34.39 9.19 11.20
CA PRO A 72 -33.27 8.77 10.38
C PRO A 72 -33.68 7.55 9.54
N ILE A 73 -33.92 7.77 8.26
CA ILE A 73 -34.03 6.71 7.27
C ILE A 73 -32.63 6.15 7.09
N GLN A 74 -32.36 5.00 7.70
CA GLN A 74 -31.14 4.24 7.47
C GLN A 74 -31.27 3.59 6.09
N SER A 75 -30.59 4.21 5.12
CA SER A 75 -30.47 3.75 3.75
C SER A 75 -29.00 3.38 3.54
N PHE A 76 -28.72 2.31 2.80
CA PHE A 76 -27.37 2.02 2.28
C PHE A 76 -26.98 2.93 1.09
N PHE A 77 -27.70 4.04 0.88
CA PHE A 77 -27.29 5.09 -0.04
C PHE A 77 -26.37 6.10 0.67
N ALA A 78 -25.17 6.28 0.11
CA ALA A 78 -24.28 7.39 0.44
C ALA A 78 -25.06 8.71 0.35
N ARG A 79 -25.26 9.35 1.49
CA ARG A 79 -25.78 10.71 1.58
C ARG A 79 -24.57 11.62 1.38
N ASP A 80 -24.57 12.40 0.31
CA ASP A 80 -23.65 13.53 0.09
C ASP A 80 -23.91 14.61 1.15
N SER A 81 -23.50 14.33 2.38
CA SER A 81 -23.21 15.33 3.39
C SER A 81 -21.76 15.11 3.72
N GLU A 82 -20.84 15.75 2.97
CA GLU A 82 -19.38 15.60 3.05
C GLU A 82 -18.94 14.97 4.38
N PRO A 83 -18.85 13.63 4.46
CA PRO A 83 -18.07 13.04 5.52
C PRO A 83 -16.64 13.49 5.26
N ASP A 84 -15.94 13.95 6.30
CA ASP A 84 -14.53 14.29 6.24
C ASP A 84 -13.82 13.24 5.38
N LEU A 85 -13.28 13.63 4.22
CA LEU A 85 -12.64 12.74 3.24
C LEU A 85 -11.65 11.80 3.94
N ARG A 86 -11.02 12.29 5.01
CA ARG A 86 -10.15 11.51 5.88
C ARG A 86 -10.85 10.31 6.52
N SER A 87 -12.08 10.47 7.01
CA SER A 87 -12.86 9.38 7.61
C SER A 87 -13.23 8.31 6.59
N GLU A 88 -13.58 8.69 5.36
CA GLU A 88 -13.86 7.70 4.31
C GLU A 88 -12.60 6.98 3.84
N LEU A 89 -11.49 7.71 3.69
CA LEU A 89 -10.18 7.10 3.38
C LEU A 89 -9.72 6.14 4.47
N CYS A 90 -9.89 6.51 5.75
CA CYS A 90 -9.59 5.61 6.87
C CYS A 90 -10.44 4.34 6.80
N LYS A 91 -11.77 4.46 6.61
CA LYS A 91 -12.66 3.30 6.50
C LYS A 91 -12.35 2.43 5.29
N PHE A 92 -11.98 3.05 4.17
CA PHE A 92 -11.57 2.34 2.97
C PHE A 92 -10.31 1.53 3.23
N TRP A 93 -9.29 2.11 3.87
CA TRP A 93 -8.09 1.37 4.25
C TRP A 93 -8.36 0.30 5.30
N GLU A 94 -9.22 0.54 6.29
CA GLU A 94 -9.62 -0.48 7.27
C GLU A 94 -10.36 -1.68 6.63
N LEU A 95 -11.07 -1.47 5.51
CA LEU A 95 -11.80 -2.51 4.78
C LEU A 95 -10.95 -3.25 3.75
N GLU A 96 -10.04 -2.56 3.06
CA GLU A 96 -9.15 -3.16 2.07
C GLU A 96 -7.86 -3.73 2.67
N GLU A 97 -7.44 -3.26 3.84
CA GLU A 97 -6.31 -3.88 4.52
C GLU A 97 -6.70 -5.32 4.90
N PRO A 98 -5.90 -6.32 4.47
CA PRO A 98 -6.11 -7.68 4.93
C PRO A 98 -6.08 -7.67 6.46
N SER A 99 -7.00 -8.41 7.08
CA SER A 99 -7.05 -8.55 8.53
C SER A 99 -5.65 -8.78 9.07
N ASN A 100 -5.22 -7.97 10.03
CA ASN A 100 -3.95 -8.10 10.74
C ASN A 100 -3.83 -9.52 11.30
N CYS A 101 -3.34 -10.44 10.49
CA CYS A 101 -2.89 -11.72 10.94
C CYS A 101 -1.55 -11.44 11.60
N PRO A 102 -1.43 -11.50 12.94
CA PRO A 102 -0.12 -11.47 13.57
C PRO A 102 0.74 -12.51 12.85
N THR A 103 1.87 -12.06 12.33
CA THR A 103 2.82 -12.89 11.62
C THR A 103 3.16 -14.08 12.51
N GLN A 104 2.73 -15.28 12.11
CA GLN A 104 2.99 -16.51 12.85
C GLN A 104 4.43 -17.01 12.64
N ASP A 105 5.15 -16.41 11.68
CA ASP A 105 6.54 -16.74 11.42
C ASP A 105 7.43 -16.20 12.56
N PRO A 106 8.18 -17.07 13.27
CA PRO A 106 9.13 -16.65 14.27
C PRO A 106 10.19 -15.66 13.75
N GLU A 107 10.58 -15.74 12.47
CA GLU A 107 11.55 -14.82 11.86
C GLU A 107 10.96 -13.41 11.73
N ASP A 108 9.69 -13.29 11.36
CA ASP A 108 8.98 -12.01 11.25
C ASP A 108 8.81 -11.35 12.61
N ILE A 109 8.41 -12.12 13.63
CA ILE A 109 8.29 -11.64 15.02
C ILE A 109 9.65 -11.12 15.51
N ALA A 110 10.72 -11.88 15.28
CA ALA A 110 12.07 -11.48 15.69
C ALA A 110 12.54 -10.20 14.96
N CYS A 111 12.21 -10.06 13.67
CA CYS A 111 12.52 -8.87 12.87
C CYS A 111 11.76 -7.63 13.38
N GLU A 112 10.47 -7.78 13.68
CA GLU A 112 9.65 -6.69 14.20
C GLU A 112 10.13 -6.23 15.59
N GLU A 113 10.43 -7.16 16.48
CA GLU A 113 10.99 -6.86 17.80
C GLU A 113 12.39 -6.23 17.69
N HIS A 114 13.22 -6.68 16.76
CA HIS A 114 14.51 -6.05 16.45
C HIS A 114 14.32 -4.59 16.02
N PHE A 115 13.39 -4.33 15.10
CA PHE A 115 13.08 -2.98 14.66
C PHE A 115 12.61 -2.12 15.84
N LYS A 116 11.60 -2.56 16.59
CA LYS A 116 11.05 -1.83 17.75
C LYS A 116 12.12 -1.45 18.77
N THR A 117 13.05 -2.35 19.06
CA THR A 117 14.08 -2.16 20.09
C THR A 117 15.28 -1.35 19.63
N THR A 118 15.59 -1.35 18.33
CA THR A 118 16.84 -0.75 17.82
C THR A 118 16.64 0.51 17.00
N HIS A 119 15.43 0.78 16.51
CA HIS A 119 15.16 2.02 15.78
C HIS A 119 15.07 3.21 16.72
N TYR A 120 15.55 4.36 16.27
CA TYR A 120 15.39 5.62 16.96
C TYR A 120 15.42 6.80 15.99
N ARG A 121 14.99 7.97 16.46
CA ARG A 121 14.98 9.19 15.66
C ARG A 121 16.02 10.17 16.18
N LEU A 122 16.88 10.66 15.30
CA LEU A 122 17.85 11.70 15.60
C LEU A 122 17.16 13.06 15.79
N PRO A 123 17.78 14.02 16.52
CA PRO A 123 17.27 15.39 16.63
C PRO A 123 17.08 16.10 15.28
N SER A 124 17.83 15.69 14.24
CA SER A 124 17.67 16.16 12.87
C SER A 124 16.41 15.65 12.17
N GLY A 125 15.65 14.75 12.80
CA GLY A 125 14.44 14.15 12.26
C GLY A 125 14.66 12.87 11.45
N ARG A 126 15.91 12.46 11.20
CA ARG A 126 16.27 11.21 10.50
C ARG A 126 16.02 9.99 11.38
N TYR A 127 15.52 8.90 10.79
CA TYR A 127 15.41 7.61 11.44
C TYR A 127 16.71 6.83 11.29
N VAL A 128 17.17 6.25 12.40
CA VAL A 128 18.25 5.27 12.42
C VAL A 128 17.61 3.92 12.67
N VAL A 129 17.87 2.98 11.76
CA VAL A 129 17.38 1.61 11.84
C VAL A 129 18.58 0.69 11.77
N ARG A 130 18.65 -0.27 12.70
CA ARG A 130 19.69 -1.31 12.67
C ARG A 130 19.24 -2.42 11.72
N LEU A 131 20.17 -2.89 10.89
CA LEU A 131 19.90 -4.03 10.02
C LEU A 131 19.83 -5.33 10.85
N PRO A 132 18.76 -6.13 10.72
CA PRO A 132 18.67 -7.42 11.38
C PRO A 132 19.59 -8.43 10.69
N PHE A 133 20.24 -9.28 11.49
CA PHE A 133 20.93 -10.47 11.01
C PHE A 133 20.08 -11.70 11.34
N LYS A 134 20.07 -12.69 10.45
CA LYS A 134 19.33 -13.95 10.68
C LYS A 134 19.85 -14.69 11.92
N ASP A 135 21.17 -14.69 12.11
CA ASP A 135 21.82 -15.26 13.29
C ASP A 135 22.42 -14.16 14.17
N MET A 136 22.13 -14.22 15.47
CA MET A 136 22.69 -13.27 16.45
C MET A 136 24.21 -13.39 16.63
N ASN A 137 24.78 -14.53 16.25
CA ASN A 137 26.22 -14.81 16.30
C ASN A 137 26.89 -14.65 14.92
N HIS A 138 26.38 -13.74 14.08
CA HIS A 138 26.99 -13.49 12.78
C HIS A 138 28.30 -12.70 12.93
N SER A 139 29.42 -13.34 12.58
CA SER A 139 30.69 -12.64 12.37
C SER A 139 30.82 -12.32 10.89
N LEU A 140 31.07 -11.04 10.57
CA LEU A 140 31.34 -10.64 9.20
C LEU A 140 32.63 -11.31 8.69
N PRO A 141 32.65 -11.82 7.45
CA PRO A 141 33.83 -12.47 6.91
C PRO A 141 34.99 -11.48 6.77
N HIS A 142 36.24 -11.98 6.80
CA HIS A 142 37.40 -11.12 6.61
C HIS A 142 37.55 -10.73 5.13
N SER A 143 37.08 -9.54 4.74
CA SER A 143 37.05 -9.09 3.33
C SER A 143 38.20 -8.14 2.96
N PHE A 144 39.04 -7.75 3.92
CA PHE A 144 40.08 -6.73 3.73
C PHE A 144 41.01 -7.01 2.53
N GLN A 145 41.52 -8.24 2.39
CA GLN A 145 42.46 -8.58 1.30
C GLN A 145 41.79 -8.45 -0.08
N LEU A 146 40.52 -8.85 -0.20
CA LEU A 146 39.75 -8.71 -1.43
C LEU A 146 39.48 -7.24 -1.74
N ALA A 147 39.10 -6.46 -0.72
CA ALA A 147 38.85 -5.03 -0.85
C ALA A 147 40.13 -4.28 -1.28
N LEU A 148 41.26 -4.59 -0.66
CA LEU A 148 42.56 -4.02 -1.01
C LEU A 148 42.95 -4.32 -2.46
N LYS A 149 42.80 -5.57 -2.92
CA LYS A 149 43.07 -5.94 -4.31
C LYS A 149 42.18 -5.20 -5.30
N ARG A 150 40.91 -4.97 -4.96
CA ARG A 150 39.99 -4.19 -5.80
C ARG A 150 40.34 -2.71 -5.80
N PHE A 151 40.76 -2.17 -4.65
CA PHE A 151 41.21 -0.80 -4.51
C PHE A 151 42.45 -0.52 -5.37
N THR A 152 43.47 -1.39 -5.34
CA THR A 152 44.68 -1.20 -6.16
C THR A 152 44.38 -1.24 -7.66
N ASN A 153 43.46 -2.12 -8.09
CA ASN A 153 43.00 -2.16 -9.48
C ASN A 153 42.22 -0.90 -9.87
N LEU A 154 41.40 -0.37 -8.96
CA LEU A 154 40.69 0.89 -9.16
C LEU A 154 41.68 2.05 -9.31
N GLU A 155 42.67 2.19 -8.41
CA GLU A 155 43.71 3.21 -8.53
C GLU A 155 44.43 3.14 -9.88
N ALA A 156 44.86 1.95 -10.31
CA ALA A 156 45.52 1.78 -11.60
C ALA A 156 44.62 2.20 -12.78
N LYS A 157 43.30 1.93 -12.70
CA LYS A 157 42.31 2.37 -13.70
C LYS A 157 42.17 3.90 -13.71
N LEU A 158 42.10 4.54 -12.54
CA LEU A 158 41.95 5.99 -12.41
C LEU A 158 43.21 6.72 -12.90
N ILE A 159 44.40 6.26 -12.52
CA ILE A 159 45.68 6.83 -12.98
C ILE A 159 45.78 6.80 -14.51
N ARG A 160 45.32 5.73 -15.15
CA ARG A 160 45.33 5.59 -16.62
C ARG A 160 44.30 6.49 -17.32
N ASN A 161 43.28 6.97 -16.61
CA ASN A 161 42.20 7.79 -17.18
C ASN A 161 41.95 9.03 -16.31
N PRO A 162 42.72 10.13 -16.51
CA PRO A 162 42.61 11.34 -15.69
C PRO A 162 41.20 11.95 -15.65
N PRO A 163 40.43 12.03 -16.76
CA PRO A 163 39.05 12.50 -16.71
C PRO A 163 38.13 11.67 -15.79
N LEU A 164 38.33 10.35 -15.76
CA LEU A 164 37.58 9.47 -14.86
C LEU A 164 37.98 9.68 -13.40
N MET A 165 39.29 9.86 -13.14
CA MET A 165 39.82 10.14 -11.81
C MET A 165 39.25 11.43 -11.22
N GLU A 166 39.19 12.50 -12.01
CA GLU A 166 38.62 13.77 -11.58
C GLU A 166 37.15 13.60 -11.15
N GLN A 167 36.31 13.02 -12.02
CA GLN A 167 34.90 12.78 -11.70
C GLN A 167 34.72 11.87 -10.47
N TYR A 168 35.57 10.86 -10.32
CA TYR A 168 35.55 9.96 -9.18
C TYR A 168 35.86 10.69 -7.87
N ASN A 169 36.92 11.51 -7.87
CA ASN A 169 37.32 12.30 -6.71
C ASN A 169 36.27 13.34 -6.34
N THR A 170 35.64 13.99 -7.34
CA THR A 170 34.51 14.90 -7.11
C THR A 170 33.35 14.18 -6.41
N PHE A 171 32.97 12.98 -6.88
CA PHE A 171 31.93 12.19 -6.23
C PHE A 171 32.30 11.83 -4.79
N MET A 172 33.52 11.36 -4.55
CA MET A 172 33.96 10.99 -3.19
C MET A 172 33.97 12.21 -2.27
N GLN A 173 34.39 13.39 -2.76
CA GLN A 173 34.32 14.62 -1.98
C GLN A 173 32.88 15.02 -1.64
N GLU A 174 31.96 14.96 -2.62
CA GLU A 174 30.53 15.21 -2.37
C GLU A 174 29.97 14.25 -1.31
N TYR A 175 30.34 12.97 -1.37
CA TYR A 175 29.92 11.96 -0.40
C TYR A 175 30.44 12.26 1.03
N LEU A 176 31.63 12.87 1.14
CA LEU A 176 32.18 13.36 2.41
C LEU A 176 31.42 14.62 2.89
N ASP A 177 31.21 15.59 2.01
CA ASP A 177 30.56 16.87 2.30
C ASP A 177 29.09 16.70 2.73
N LEU A 178 28.41 15.68 2.17
CA LEU A 178 27.05 15.29 2.55
C LEU A 178 26.98 14.47 3.85
N GLU A 179 28.11 14.26 4.52
CA GLU A 179 28.25 13.46 5.74
C GLU A 179 27.76 12.00 5.54
N HIS A 180 27.92 11.47 4.32
CA HIS A 180 27.63 10.06 4.01
C HIS A 180 28.81 9.13 4.29
N MET A 181 30.01 9.69 4.49
CA MET A 181 31.18 8.98 4.99
C MET A 181 32.02 9.90 5.90
N SER A 182 32.95 9.31 6.64
CA SER A 182 33.95 10.01 7.44
C SER A 182 35.28 9.26 7.40
N TYR A 183 36.37 9.95 7.68
CA TYR A 183 37.67 9.29 7.88
C TYR A 183 37.61 8.39 9.12
N THR A 184 38.36 7.28 9.07
CA THR A 184 38.50 6.34 10.18
C THR A 184 39.94 5.85 10.25
N ASP A 185 40.50 5.87 11.46
CA ASP A 185 41.80 5.24 11.76
C ASP A 185 41.64 3.79 12.20
N ASN A 186 40.39 3.35 12.44
CA ASN A 186 40.09 1.99 12.85
C ASN A 186 40.09 1.05 11.64
N LEU A 187 41.03 0.12 11.62
CA LEU A 187 41.07 -0.95 10.63
C LEU A 187 39.91 -1.93 10.91
N SER A 188 38.93 -1.98 10.01
CA SER A 188 37.84 -2.97 10.08
C SER A 188 38.26 -4.28 9.42
N HIS A 189 37.90 -5.41 10.01
CA HIS A 189 38.07 -6.74 9.41
C HIS A 189 37.17 -6.93 8.18
N TYR A 190 36.06 -6.20 8.11
CA TYR A 190 35.14 -6.20 6.99
C TYR A 190 35.14 -4.81 6.33
N VAL A 191 35.60 -4.78 5.08
CA VAL A 191 35.68 -3.59 4.23
C VAL A 191 34.86 -3.84 2.98
N ILE A 192 33.98 -2.90 2.65
CA ILE A 192 33.16 -2.95 1.45
C ILE A 192 33.94 -2.28 0.30
N PRO A 193 34.38 -3.03 -0.73
CA PRO A 193 34.99 -2.43 -1.90
C PRO A 193 33.97 -1.59 -2.67
N HIS A 194 34.47 -0.63 -3.44
CA HIS A 194 33.66 0.25 -4.25
C HIS A 194 34.32 0.46 -5.62
N HIS A 195 33.51 0.76 -6.63
CA HIS A 195 33.99 0.96 -8.00
C HIS A 195 33.09 1.93 -8.78
N SER A 196 33.65 2.53 -9.83
CA SER A 196 32.90 3.42 -10.71
C SER A 196 32.21 2.69 -11.87
N ILE A 197 30.96 3.07 -12.10
CA ILE A 197 30.18 2.75 -13.29
C ILE A 197 29.89 4.06 -14.02
N THR A 198 30.24 4.11 -15.30
CA THR A 198 29.96 5.24 -16.17
C THR A 198 28.86 4.88 -17.16
N LYS A 199 27.88 5.76 -17.30
CA LYS A 199 26.88 5.69 -18.38
C LYS A 199 26.99 6.92 -19.23
N GLU A 200 27.13 6.72 -20.54
CA GLU A 200 27.07 7.81 -21.52
C GLU A 200 25.62 8.06 -21.90
N ASP A 201 25.17 9.30 -21.75
CA ASP A 201 23.85 9.74 -22.20
C ASP A 201 23.98 11.06 -22.94
N ARG A 202 23.66 11.07 -24.24
CA ARG A 202 23.57 12.28 -25.09
C ARG A 202 24.73 13.27 -24.86
N SER A 203 25.97 12.80 -24.93
CA SER A 203 27.24 13.54 -24.72
C SER A 203 27.66 13.87 -23.28
N VAL A 204 26.89 13.46 -22.27
CA VAL A 204 27.27 13.59 -20.86
C VAL A 204 27.63 12.21 -20.30
N VAL A 205 28.84 12.09 -19.72
CA VAL A 205 29.24 10.90 -18.97
C VAL A 205 28.75 11.06 -17.53
N LYS A 206 27.79 10.24 -17.12
CA LYS A 206 27.33 10.21 -15.72
C LYS A 206 28.08 9.10 -14.97
N LEU A 207 28.86 9.50 -13.96
CA LEU A 207 29.54 8.58 -13.05
C LEU A 207 28.64 8.24 -11.86
N ARG A 208 28.66 6.96 -11.45
CA ARG A 208 28.10 6.49 -10.19
C ARG A 208 29.13 5.59 -9.51
N VAL A 209 29.27 5.71 -8.20
CA VAL A 209 30.06 4.76 -7.41
C VAL A 209 29.11 3.73 -6.81
N VAL A 210 29.49 2.47 -6.94
CA VAL A 210 28.77 1.33 -6.40
C VAL A 210 29.62 0.68 -5.32
N PHE A 211 29.01 0.47 -4.15
CA PHE A 211 29.57 -0.28 -3.04
C PHE A 211 29.12 -1.73 -3.15
N ASP A 212 30.06 -2.67 -3.18
CA ASP A 212 29.82 -4.10 -3.37
C ASP A 212 29.92 -4.81 -2.01
N ALA A 213 28.80 -4.81 -1.28
CA ALA A 213 28.66 -5.28 0.10
C ALA A 213 28.31 -6.77 0.19
#